data_AF-A0A7C6XHJ5-F1
#
_entry.id   AF-A0A7C6XHJ5-F1
#
_cell.length_a   1.000
_cell.length_b   1.000
_cell.length_c   1.000
_cell.angle_alpha   90.00
_cell.angle_beta   90.00
_cell.angle_gamma   90.00
#
_symmetry.space_group_name_H-M   'P 1'
#
loop_
_entity.id
_entity.type
_entity.pdbx_description
1 polymer ?
#
loop_
_entity_poly.entity_id
_entity_poly.type
_entity_poly.pdbx_seq_one_letter_code
_entity_poly.pdbx_strand_id
1 'polypeptide(L)'
;MELRRLTLAELSQYLEGRTPGLQDLEPAERDSVVRMARRLAKHGIASRFILSAVRNTVDLMRAPEVPPDLERPAAVELPPADDRQHAARRLKNYTQATLREARAARRSNEIRHMRGVLRGIDRGHLRETLGDEGESLCHEIDTVLSRLSLPVRRARPRTQRLAA
;
A
#
# COMPACT_ATOMS: atom_id res chain seq x y z
N MET A 1 23.05 3.95 -17.64
CA MET A 1 24.15 3.40 -16.81
C MET A 1 23.64 2.17 -16.08
N GLU A 2 24.28 1.02 -16.26
CA GLU A 2 23.85 -0.24 -15.64
C GLU A 2 24.61 -0.48 -14.32
N LEU A 3 23.93 -0.31 -13.18
CA LEU A 3 24.55 -0.43 -11.84
C LEU A 3 25.18 -1.82 -11.58
N ARG A 4 24.71 -2.85 -12.29
CA ARG A 4 25.22 -4.22 -12.20
C ARG A 4 26.68 -4.39 -12.65
N ARG A 5 27.21 -3.45 -13.44
CA ARG A 5 28.59 -3.50 -13.96
C ARG A 5 29.59 -2.76 -13.08
N LEU A 6 29.11 -2.01 -12.09
CA LEU A 6 29.96 -1.23 -11.20
C LEU A 6 30.61 -2.14 -10.15
N THR A 7 31.88 -1.90 -9.87
CA THR A 7 32.59 -2.42 -8.70
C THR A 7 31.96 -1.86 -7.42
N LEU A 8 32.31 -2.42 -6.26
CA LEU A 8 31.80 -1.92 -4.98
C LEU A 8 32.20 -0.45 -4.74
N ALA A 9 33.43 -0.07 -5.09
CA ALA A 9 33.92 1.29 -4.94
C ALA A 9 33.17 2.27 -5.87
N GLU A 10 33.00 1.90 -7.14
CA GLU A 10 32.25 2.73 -8.10
C GLU A 10 30.77 2.86 -7.73
N LEU A 11 30.18 1.78 -7.20
CA LEU A 11 28.80 1.80 -6.70
C LEU A 11 28.67 2.70 -5.48
N SER A 12 29.62 2.66 -4.54
CA SER A 12 29.64 3.54 -3.37
C SER A 12 29.70 5.00 -3.79
N GLN A 13 30.67 5.36 -4.65
CA GLN A 13 30.83 6.72 -5.16
C GLN A 13 29.60 7.21 -5.94
N TYR A 14 28.99 6.32 -6.73
CA TYR A 14 27.74 6.62 -7.45
C TYR A 14 26.57 6.91 -6.50
N LEU A 15 26.44 6.14 -5.42
CA LEU A 15 25.36 6.30 -4.45
C LEU A 15 25.55 7.55 -3.59
N GLU A 16 26.79 7.84 -3.18
CA GLU A 16 27.14 9.06 -2.43
C GLU A 16 26.78 10.33 -3.22
N GLY A 17 27.09 10.36 -4.53
CA GLY A 17 26.75 11.49 -5.40
C GLY A 17 25.24 11.65 -5.70
N ARG A 18 24.41 10.66 -5.35
CA ARG A 18 22.96 10.63 -5.70
C ARG A 18 22.04 10.56 -4.49
N THR A 19 22.58 10.30 -3.30
CA THR A 19 21.84 10.08 -2.06
C THR A 19 22.42 11.01 -0.99
N PRO A 20 21.77 12.17 -0.74
CA PRO A 20 22.19 13.03 0.35
C PRO A 20 22.07 12.28 1.69
N GLY A 21 23.07 12.43 2.57
CA GLY A 21 23.09 11.76 3.88
C GLY A 21 23.79 10.41 3.93
N LEU A 22 24.09 9.76 2.80
CA LEU A 22 24.81 8.48 2.80
C LEU A 22 26.24 8.60 3.34
N GLN A 23 26.89 9.74 3.08
CA GLN A 23 28.22 10.07 3.58
C GLN A 23 28.25 10.39 5.08
N ASP A 24 27.08 10.67 5.67
CA ASP A 24 26.93 11.05 7.08
C ASP A 24 26.68 9.80 7.96
N LEU A 25 26.45 8.63 7.35
CA LEU A 25 26.33 7.34 8.04
C LEU A 25 27.69 6.76 8.43
N GLU A 26 27.69 5.89 9.45
CA GLU A 26 28.88 5.15 9.85
C GLU A 26 29.39 4.26 8.71
N PRO A 27 30.71 4.00 8.63
CA PRO A 27 31.28 3.17 7.58
C PRO A 27 30.63 1.78 7.45
N ALA A 28 30.27 1.15 8.57
CA ALA A 28 29.62 -0.16 8.59
C ALA A 28 28.18 -0.14 8.05
N GLU A 29 27.44 0.94 8.31
CA GLU A 29 26.08 1.16 7.81
C GLU A 29 26.11 1.46 6.31
N ARG A 30 27.04 2.33 5.89
CA ARG A 30 27.30 2.63 4.48
C ARG A 30 27.60 1.36 3.69
N ASP A 31 28.50 0.52 4.17
CA ASP A 31 28.84 -0.76 3.54
C ASP A 31 27.63 -1.71 3.45
N SER A 32 26.72 -1.66 4.43
CA SER A 32 25.50 -2.45 4.43
C SER A 32 24.51 -1.98 3.38
N VAL A 33 24.34 -0.66 3.23
CA VAL A 33 23.51 -0.02 2.20
C VAL A 33 24.08 -0.28 0.79
N VAL A 34 25.40 -0.16 0.60
CA VAL A 34 26.07 -0.46 -0.68
C VAL A 34 25.93 -1.93 -1.05
N ARG A 35 26.08 -2.86 -0.09
CA ARG A 35 25.85 -4.30 -0.31
C ARG A 35 24.38 -4.61 -0.66
N MET A 36 23.42 -3.93 -0.05
CA MET A 36 22.00 -4.02 -0.40
C MET A 36 21.78 -3.57 -1.86
N ALA A 37 22.28 -2.39 -2.23
CA ALA A 37 22.15 -1.87 -3.59
C ALA A 37 22.76 -2.81 -4.64
N ARG A 38 23.92 -3.41 -4.32
CA ARG A 38 24.57 -4.40 -5.19
C ARG A 38 23.73 -5.66 -5.38
N ARG A 39 23.08 -6.16 -4.32
CA ARG A 39 22.17 -7.31 -4.43
C ARG A 39 20.99 -6.98 -5.34
N LEU A 40 20.35 -5.82 -5.16
CA LEU A 40 19.25 -5.38 -6.01
C LEU A 40 19.66 -5.23 -7.48
N ALA A 41 20.86 -4.69 -7.73
CA ALA A 41 21.41 -4.59 -9.09
C ALA A 41 21.66 -5.96 -9.74
N LYS A 42 22.15 -6.94 -8.97
CA LYS A 42 22.32 -8.34 -9.43
C LYS A 42 20.99 -9.01 -9.78
N HIS A 43 19.91 -8.69 -9.05
CA HIS A 43 18.56 -9.17 -9.34
C HIS A 43 17.88 -8.45 -10.52
N GLY A 44 18.59 -7.57 -11.23
CA GLY A 44 18.05 -6.88 -12.40
C GLY A 44 17.06 -5.77 -12.07
N ILE A 45 17.03 -5.29 -10.83
CA ILE A 45 16.18 -4.16 -10.45
C ILE A 45 16.67 -2.90 -11.16
N ALA A 46 15.73 -2.14 -11.74
CA ALA A 46 16.08 -0.91 -12.44
C ALA A 46 16.66 0.16 -11.48
N SER A 47 17.67 0.87 -11.96
CA SER A 47 18.48 1.81 -11.15
C SER A 47 17.67 2.84 -10.37
N ARG A 48 16.55 3.32 -10.91
CA ARG A 48 15.64 4.26 -10.24
C ARG A 48 15.03 3.71 -8.94
N PHE A 49 14.69 2.42 -8.92
CA PHE A 49 14.11 1.77 -7.74
C PHE A 49 15.18 1.47 -6.70
N ILE A 50 16.38 1.10 -7.14
CA ILE A 50 17.54 0.94 -6.25
C ILE A 50 17.85 2.25 -5.54
N LEU A 51 17.89 3.37 -6.28
CA LEU A 51 18.11 4.69 -5.70
C LEU A 51 17.00 5.10 -4.73
N SER A 52 15.74 4.79 -5.05
CA SER A 52 14.61 5.05 -4.14
C SER A 52 14.71 4.23 -2.85
N ALA A 53 15.09 2.95 -2.94
CA ALA A 53 15.25 2.08 -1.79
C ALA A 53 16.43 2.51 -0.91
N VAL A 54 17.55 2.89 -1.54
CA VAL A 54 18.73 3.41 -0.83
C VAL A 54 18.40 4.71 -0.10
N ARG A 55 17.72 5.66 -0.75
CA ARG A 55 17.27 6.91 -0.10
C ARG A 55 16.40 6.64 1.12
N ASN A 56 15.35 5.82 0.98
CA ASN A 56 14.47 5.48 2.11
C ASN A 56 15.24 4.80 3.25
N THR A 57 16.19 3.93 2.93
CA THR A 57 17.03 3.26 3.96
C THR A 57 17.93 4.26 4.69
N VAL A 58 18.53 5.19 3.96
CA VAL A 58 19.35 6.27 4.56
C VAL A 58 18.49 7.19 5.40
N ASP A 59 17.29 7.55 4.93
CA ASP A 59 16.35 8.38 5.68
C ASP A 59 15.91 7.70 6.99
N LEU A 60 15.72 6.39 6.99
CA LEU A 60 15.43 5.59 8.20
C LEU A 60 16.63 5.50 9.15
N MET A 61 17.84 5.31 8.64
CA MET A 61 19.06 5.23 9.46
C MET A 61 19.45 6.60 10.05
N ARG A 62 19.10 7.68 9.34
CA ARG A 62 19.40 9.06 9.76
C ARG A 62 18.27 9.67 10.59
N ALA A 63 17.09 9.06 10.61
CA ALA A 63 16.05 9.46 11.54
C ALA A 63 16.65 9.35 12.96
N PRO A 64 16.61 10.42 13.77
CA PRO A 64 17.10 10.34 15.13
C PRO A 64 16.39 9.16 15.82
N GLU A 65 17.17 8.28 16.45
CA GLU A 65 16.63 7.38 17.46
C GLU A 65 15.85 8.28 18.42
N VAL A 66 14.52 8.16 18.35
CA VAL A 66 13.65 8.75 19.36
C VAL A 66 14.22 8.27 20.70
N PRO A 67 14.55 9.18 21.62
CA PRO A 67 15.23 8.80 22.85
C PRO A 67 14.47 7.66 23.53
N PRO A 68 15.14 6.71 24.20
CA PRO A 68 14.50 5.69 25.00
C PRO A 68 14.00 6.30 26.32
N ASP A 69 13.22 7.38 26.24
CA ASP A 69 12.24 7.80 27.25
C ASP A 69 10.87 7.22 26.90
N LEU A 70 10.86 5.99 26.36
CA LEU A 70 9.76 5.08 26.63
C LEU A 70 9.97 4.58 28.06
N GLU A 71 9.63 5.46 29.01
CA GLU A 71 8.87 5.03 30.17
C GLU A 71 7.91 3.91 29.72
N ARG A 72 7.70 2.92 30.59
CA ARG A 72 6.55 2.01 30.52
C ARG A 72 5.40 2.72 29.81
N PRO A 73 4.61 2.07 28.93
CA PRO A 73 3.34 2.65 28.53
C PRO A 73 2.49 2.79 29.80
N ALA A 74 2.65 3.92 30.49
CA ALA A 74 1.90 4.40 31.61
C ALA A 74 0.62 4.85 30.96
N ALA A 75 -0.30 3.89 30.82
CA ALA A 75 -1.56 4.05 30.13
C ALA A 75 -1.38 4.64 28.71
N VAL A 76 -1.58 3.79 27.70
CA VAL A 76 -2.31 4.29 26.54
C VAL A 76 -3.56 4.94 27.12
N GLU A 77 -3.61 6.26 27.25
CA GLU A 77 -4.87 6.96 27.32
C GLU A 77 -5.57 6.52 26.05
N LEU A 78 -6.45 5.53 26.21
CA LEU A 78 -7.40 5.22 25.18
C LEU A 78 -7.98 6.59 24.78
N PRO A 79 -7.94 7.02 23.50
CA PRO A 79 -8.76 8.14 23.09
C PRO A 79 -10.12 7.95 23.74
N PRO A 80 -10.69 9.00 24.37
CA PRO A 80 -11.86 8.87 25.23
C PRO A 80 -12.85 7.96 24.52
N ALA A 81 -13.51 7.04 25.24
CA ALA A 81 -14.28 5.97 24.63
C ALA A 81 -15.19 6.44 23.48
N ASP A 82 -15.68 7.68 23.57
CA ASP A 82 -16.39 8.43 22.55
C ASP A 82 -15.65 8.55 21.20
N ASP A 83 -14.36 8.91 21.17
CA ASP A 83 -13.57 9.06 19.94
C ASP A 83 -13.38 7.73 19.20
N ARG A 84 -13.18 6.64 19.95
CA ARG A 84 -13.10 5.28 19.38
C ARG A 84 -14.43 4.85 18.82
N GLN A 85 -15.52 5.11 19.54
CA GLN A 85 -16.88 4.82 19.07
C GLN A 85 -17.24 5.66 17.85
N HIS A 86 -16.85 6.93 17.81
CA HIS A 86 -17.03 7.79 16.65
C HIS A 86 -16.21 7.32 15.45
N ALA A 87 -14.95 6.91 15.65
CA ALA A 87 -14.11 6.34 14.59
C ALA A 87 -14.70 5.04 14.04
N ALA A 88 -15.11 4.12 14.91
CA ALA A 88 -15.80 2.88 14.55
C ALA A 88 -17.09 3.17 13.77
N ARG A 89 -17.92 4.10 14.24
CA ARG A 89 -19.17 4.48 13.56
C ARG A 89 -18.92 5.10 12.19
N ARG A 90 -17.89 5.95 12.05
CA ARG A 90 -17.47 6.50 10.75
C ARG A 90 -17.04 5.39 9.80
N LEU A 91 -16.19 4.47 10.27
CA LEU A 91 -15.70 3.34 9.48
C LEU A 91 -16.84 2.44 9.01
N LYS A 92 -17.77 2.10 9.90
CA LYS A 92 -18.98 1.33 9.60
C LYS A 92 -19.83 2.03 8.55
N ASN A 93 -20.17 3.30 8.77
CA ASN A 93 -21.02 4.08 7.87
C ASN A 93 -20.39 4.21 6.47
N TYR A 94 -19.09 4.51 6.43
CA TYR A 94 -18.34 4.59 5.18
C TYR A 94 -18.40 3.25 4.42
N THR A 95 -18.04 2.15 5.08
CA THR A 95 -18.02 0.82 4.47
C THR A 95 -19.41 0.41 3.96
N GLN A 96 -20.46 0.67 4.74
CA GLN A 96 -21.85 0.41 4.33
C GLN A 96 -22.30 1.28 3.15
N ALA A 97 -21.93 2.56 3.12
CA ALA A 97 -22.22 3.44 1.99
C ALA A 97 -21.53 2.93 0.72
N THR A 98 -20.25 2.59 0.81
CA THR A 98 -19.49 2.01 -0.31
C THR A 98 -20.11 0.70 -0.81
N LEU A 99 -20.59 -0.18 0.08
CA LEU A 99 -21.30 -1.40 -0.31
C LEU A 99 -22.61 -1.10 -1.04
N ARG A 100 -23.37 -0.08 -0.60
CA ARG A 100 -24.60 0.35 -1.28
C ARG A 100 -24.31 0.87 -2.69
N GLU A 101 -23.30 1.72 -2.84
CA GLU A 101 -22.86 2.23 -4.14
C GLU A 101 -22.37 1.10 -5.06
N ALA A 102 -21.60 0.16 -4.51
CA ALA A 102 -21.11 -0.99 -5.26
C ALA A 102 -22.25 -1.90 -5.75
N ARG A 103 -23.31 -2.06 -4.97
CA ARG A 103 -24.54 -2.78 -5.38
C ARG A 103 -25.35 -2.02 -6.43
N ALA A 104 -25.30 -0.69 -6.39
CA ALA A 104 -26.01 0.17 -7.34
C ALA A 104 -25.27 0.33 -8.68
N ALA A 105 -23.97 0.04 -8.74
CA ALA A 105 -23.16 0.14 -9.95
C ALA A 105 -23.69 -0.77 -11.07
N ARG A 106 -23.96 -0.19 -12.25
CA ARG A 106 -24.48 -0.93 -13.41
C ARG A 106 -23.58 -0.83 -14.63
N ARG A 107 -22.82 0.27 -14.76
CA ARG A 107 -21.96 0.49 -15.92
C ARG A 107 -20.62 -0.19 -15.73
N SER A 108 -19.99 -0.61 -16.84
CA SER A 108 -18.72 -1.36 -16.78
C SER A 108 -17.57 -0.58 -16.13
N ASN A 109 -17.53 0.74 -16.30
CA ASN A 109 -16.56 1.63 -15.66
C ASN A 109 -16.81 1.76 -14.15
N GLU A 110 -18.07 1.93 -13.73
CA GLU A 110 -18.49 1.95 -12.32
C GLU A 110 -18.15 0.64 -11.63
N ILE A 111 -18.49 -0.50 -12.25
CA ILE A 111 -18.18 -1.84 -11.73
C ILE A 111 -16.66 -2.01 -11.55
N ARG A 112 -15.86 -1.60 -12.54
CA ARG A 112 -14.39 -1.64 -12.44
C ARG A 112 -13.88 -0.77 -11.30
N HIS A 113 -14.39 0.46 -11.17
CA HIS A 113 -14.01 1.38 -10.12
C HIS A 113 -14.36 0.82 -8.73
N MET A 114 -15.61 0.40 -8.52
CA MET A 114 -16.08 -0.14 -7.24
C MET A 114 -15.35 -1.42 -6.84
N ARG A 115 -14.93 -2.26 -7.79
CA ARG A 115 -14.04 -3.40 -7.50
C ARG A 115 -12.69 -2.96 -6.93
N GLY A 116 -12.12 -1.88 -7.46
CA GLY A 116 -10.88 -1.30 -6.93
C GLY A 116 -11.08 -0.79 -5.51
N VAL A 117 -12.14 -0.01 -5.29
CA VAL A 117 -12.48 0.56 -3.98
C VAL A 117 -12.69 -0.54 -2.94
N LEU A 118 -13.54 -1.54 -3.21
CA LEU A 118 -13.82 -2.64 -2.28
C LEU A 118 -12.61 -3.53 -1.97
N ARG A 119 -11.66 -3.66 -2.92
CA ARG A 119 -10.38 -4.37 -2.68
C ARG A 119 -9.39 -3.54 -1.87
N GLY A 120 -9.50 -2.22 -1.91
CA GLY A 120 -8.66 -1.30 -1.12
C GLY A 120 -9.10 -1.18 0.34
N ILE A 121 -10.26 -1.71 0.71
CA ILE A 121 -10.73 -1.74 2.09
C ILE A 121 -9.90 -2.76 2.88
N ASP A 122 -9.21 -2.30 3.92
CA ASP A 122 -8.45 -3.14 4.84
C ASP A 122 -9.39 -3.97 5.73
N ARG A 123 -9.35 -5.30 5.56
CA ARG A 123 -10.20 -6.24 6.29
C ARG A 123 -9.70 -6.51 7.70
N GLY A 124 -8.39 -6.43 7.92
CA GLY A 124 -7.80 -6.57 9.25
C GLY A 124 -8.27 -5.44 10.14
N HIS A 125 -8.09 -4.21 9.66
CA HIS A 125 -8.53 -3.02 10.37
C HIS A 125 -10.04 -3.00 10.66
N LEU A 126 -10.86 -3.48 9.71
CA LEU A 126 -12.32 -3.57 9.88
C LEU A 126 -12.72 -4.54 11.00
N ARG A 127 -12.09 -5.71 11.07
CA ARG A 127 -12.35 -6.71 12.12
C ARG A 127 -11.85 -6.23 13.48
N GLU A 128 -10.65 -5.66 13.53
CA GLU A 128 -10.08 -5.14 14.76
C GLU A 128 -10.91 -3.99 15.35
N THR A 129 -11.45 -3.12 14.50
CA THR A 129 -12.18 -1.92 14.95
C THR A 129 -13.66 -2.20 15.26
N LEU A 130 -14.31 -3.12 14.54
CA LEU A 130 -15.75 -3.38 14.65
C LEU A 130 -16.13 -4.76 15.20
N GLY A 131 -15.17 -5.66 15.42
CA GLY A 131 -15.42 -7.03 15.88
C GLY A 131 -16.30 -7.81 14.91
N ASP A 132 -17.35 -8.45 15.44
CA ASP A 132 -18.30 -9.30 14.68
C ASP A 132 -19.03 -8.53 13.56
N GLU A 133 -19.29 -7.24 13.77
CA GLU A 133 -19.86 -6.38 12.71
C GLU A 133 -18.87 -6.19 11.57
N GLY A 134 -17.57 -6.08 11.90
CA GLY A 134 -16.49 -5.99 10.92
C GLY A 134 -16.34 -7.27 10.11
N GLU A 135 -16.47 -8.43 10.75
CA GLU A 135 -16.49 -9.73 10.07
C GLU A 135 -17.69 -9.86 9.11
N SER A 136 -18.88 -9.46 9.56
CA SER A 136 -20.09 -9.44 8.74
C SER A 136 -19.91 -8.54 7.50
N LEU A 137 -19.36 -7.33 7.69
CA LEU A 137 -19.04 -6.43 6.58
C LEU A 137 -18.00 -7.02 5.64
N CYS A 138 -17.00 -7.75 6.16
CA CYS A 138 -16.03 -8.42 5.31
C CYS A 138 -16.69 -9.46 4.39
N HIS A 139 -17.58 -10.29 4.93
CA HIS A 139 -18.34 -11.26 4.14
C HIS A 139 -19.25 -10.58 3.11
N GLU A 140 -19.87 -9.47 3.46
CA GLU A 140 -20.66 -8.69 2.50
C GLU A 140 -19.81 -8.14 1.36
N ILE A 141 -18.61 -7.61 1.64
CA ILE A 141 -17.71 -7.12 0.60
C ILE A 141 -17.30 -8.27 -0.33
N ASP A 142 -16.98 -9.44 0.20
CA ASP A 142 -16.59 -10.60 -0.62
C ASP A 142 -17.75 -11.08 -1.51
N THR A 143 -18.96 -11.06 -0.96
CA THR A 143 -20.20 -11.34 -1.69
C THR A 143 -20.43 -10.34 -2.82
N VAL A 144 -20.21 -9.04 -2.58
CA VAL A 144 -20.36 -8.01 -3.63
C VAL A 144 -19.24 -8.12 -4.67
N LEU A 145 -18.01 -8.34 -4.25
CA LEU A 145 -16.87 -8.53 -5.16
C LEU A 145 -17.05 -9.72 -6.09
N SER A 146 -17.58 -10.85 -5.61
CA SER A 146 -17.86 -12.01 -6.46
C SER A 146 -18.90 -11.68 -7.54
N ARG A 147 -19.98 -10.95 -7.19
CA ARG A 147 -21.00 -10.48 -8.15
C ARG A 147 -20.43 -9.52 -9.19
N LEU A 148 -19.64 -8.54 -8.77
CA LEU A 148 -19.00 -7.57 -9.67
C LEU A 148 -17.91 -8.19 -10.57
N SER A 149 -17.42 -9.38 -10.22
CA SER A 149 -16.43 -10.12 -11.00
C SER A 149 -17.05 -10.94 -12.14
N LEU A 150 -18.37 -11.10 -12.16
CA LEU A 150 -19.05 -11.74 -13.27
C LEU A 150 -18.88 -10.91 -14.54
N PRO A 151 -18.55 -11.53 -15.69
CA PRO A 151 -18.42 -10.80 -16.94
C PRO A 151 -19.75 -10.12 -17.25
N VAL A 152 -19.73 -8.79 -17.34
CA VAL A 152 -20.85 -8.02 -17.89
C VAL A 152 -21.06 -8.58 -19.29
N ARG A 153 -22.12 -9.38 -19.47
CA ARG A 153 -22.50 -9.91 -20.78
C ARG A 153 -22.60 -8.71 -21.71
N ARG A 154 -21.59 -8.50 -22.55
CA ARG A 154 -21.68 -7.58 -23.67
C ARG A 154 -22.80 -8.13 -24.52
N ALA A 155 -23.98 -7.51 -24.44
CA ALA A 155 -25.02 -7.75 -25.42
C ALA A 155 -24.36 -7.57 -26.78
N ARG A 156 -24.29 -8.64 -27.57
CA ARG A 156 -23.79 -8.56 -28.94
C ARG A 156 -24.53 -7.41 -29.62
N PRO A 157 -23.84 -6.45 -30.27
CA PRO A 157 -24.54 -5.50 -31.09
C PRO A 157 -25.39 -6.29 -32.08
N ARG A 158 -26.68 -5.96 -32.15
CA ARG A 158 -27.62 -6.49 -33.12
C ARG A 158 -27.18 -5.94 -34.48
N THR A 159 -26.18 -6.58 -35.09
CA THR A 159 -25.72 -6.23 -36.45
C THR A 159 -26.88 -6.44 -37.41
N GLN A 160 -27.45 -5.31 -37.81
CA GLN A 160 -28.17 -5.01 -39.05
C GLN A 160 -28.53 -6.22 -39.92
N ARG A 161 -29.82 -6.58 -39.94
CA ARG A 161 -30.44 -7.12 -41.15
C ARG A 161 -30.97 -5.94 -41.96
N LEU A 162 -30.14 -5.38 -42.81
CA LEU A 162 -30.56 -4.58 -43.97
C LEU A 162 -29.61 -4.93 -45.12
N ALA A 163 -29.90 -6.04 -45.78
CA ALA A 163 -29.49 -6.35 -47.16
C ALA A 163 -30.19 -7.65 -47.59
N ALA A 164 -31.38 -7.50 -48.16
CA ALA A 164 -31.97 -8.35 -49.21
C ALA A 164 -33.23 -7.62 -49.71
#